data_AF-A0A640XQK6-F1
#
_entry.id   AF-A0A640XQK6-F1
#
_cell.length_a   1.000
_cell.length_b   1.000
_cell.length_c   1.000
_cell.angle_alpha   90.00
_cell.angle_beta   90.00
_cell.angle_gamma   90.00
#
_symmetry.space_group_name_H-M   'P 1'
#
loop_
_entity.id
_entity.type
_entity.pdbx_description
1 polymer ?
#
loop_
_entity_poly.entity_id
_entity_poly.type
_entity_poly.pdbx_seq_one_letter_code
_entity_poly.pdbx_strand_id
1 'polypeptide(L)'
;MLNIPAALFTKYSLLLNKKSVPNSLHNNYKKWLRYYLDFCHKYCHGYAERESLKHFMIKLHEKNLSLAMQKEAARAVEFYYEMLGNNPHPVPLPEGEGSIGSHLPVRREG
;
A
#
# COMPACT_ATOMS: atom_id res chain seq x y z
N MET A 1 17.19 2.11 11.49
CA MET A 1 17.17 1.77 10.05
C MET A 1 17.60 0.32 9.91
N LEU A 2 16.62 -0.57 9.70
CA LEU A 2 16.91 -1.95 9.34
C LEU A 2 17.81 -2.01 8.10
N ASN A 3 18.86 -2.85 8.19
CA ASN A 3 19.71 -3.12 7.05
C ASN A 3 19.03 -4.16 6.15
N ILE A 4 18.18 -3.67 5.24
CA ILE A 4 17.41 -4.54 4.35
C ILE A 4 18.35 -5.05 3.25
N PRO A 5 18.45 -6.38 3.05
CA PRO A 5 19.36 -6.95 2.07
C PRO A 5 18.96 -6.50 0.65
N ALA A 6 19.97 -6.14 -0.16
CA ALA A 6 19.76 -5.75 -1.54
C ALA A 6 19.02 -6.83 -2.34
N ALA A 7 19.24 -8.12 -2.03
CA ALA A 7 18.54 -9.24 -2.62
C ALA A 7 17.00 -9.15 -2.49
N LEU A 8 16.50 -8.61 -1.37
CA LEU A 8 15.07 -8.40 -1.16
C LEU A 8 14.54 -7.31 -2.10
N PHE A 9 15.26 -6.19 -2.22
CA PHE A 9 14.89 -5.13 -3.16
C PHE A 9 15.00 -5.56 -4.62
N THR A 10 15.94 -6.45 -4.97
CA THR A 10 16.06 -7.03 -6.31
C THR A 10 14.83 -7.88 -6.63
N LYS A 11 14.45 -8.81 -5.74
CA LYS A 11 13.23 -9.62 -5.91
C LYS A 11 11.98 -8.74 -6.02
N TYR A 12 11.88 -7.73 -5.16
CA TYR A 12 10.77 -6.80 -5.17
C TYR A 12 10.70 -5.97 -6.47
N SER A 13 11.84 -5.47 -6.96
CA SER A 13 11.90 -4.73 -8.23
C SER A 13 11.50 -5.59 -9.42
N LEU A 14 11.88 -6.87 -9.41
CA LEU A 14 11.49 -7.82 -10.44
C LEU A 14 9.96 -8.04 -10.43
N LEU A 15 9.34 -8.16 -9.25
CA LEU A 15 7.88 -8.25 -9.14
C LEU A 15 7.19 -7.00 -9.68
N LEU A 16 7.66 -5.80 -9.28
CA LEU A 16 7.10 -4.55 -9.77
C LEU A 16 7.21 -4.43 -11.30
N ASN A 17 8.35 -4.85 -11.87
CA ASN A 17 8.54 -4.87 -13.31
C ASN A 17 7.58 -5.85 -14.01
N LYS A 18 7.36 -7.04 -13.43
CA LYS A 18 6.35 -8.01 -13.92
C LYS A 18 4.93 -7.45 -13.88
N LYS A 19 4.64 -6.52 -12.96
CA LYS A 19 3.36 -5.83 -12.82
C LYS A 19 3.26 -4.55 -13.69
N SER A 20 4.24 -4.29 -14.56
CA SER A 20 4.33 -3.05 -15.36
C SER A 20 4.27 -1.77 -14.53
N VAL A 21 4.79 -1.80 -13.31
CA VAL A 21 4.93 -0.59 -12.50
C VAL A 21 6.06 0.27 -13.10
N PRO A 22 5.86 1.60 -13.25
CA PRO A 22 6.90 2.47 -13.76
C PRO A 22 8.07 2.59 -12.79
N ASN A 23 9.29 2.64 -13.32
CA ASN A 23 10.52 2.73 -12.54
C ASN A 23 10.56 3.94 -11.60
N SER A 24 9.89 5.05 -11.96
CA SER A 24 9.76 6.23 -11.10
C SER A 24 9.07 5.90 -9.77
N LEU A 25 8.09 4.99 -9.77
CA LEU A 25 7.41 4.54 -8.56
C LEU A 25 8.20 3.45 -7.82
N HIS A 26 9.12 2.74 -8.47
CA HIS A 26 9.94 1.72 -7.80
C HIS A 26 10.71 2.30 -6.63
N ASN A 27 11.25 3.51 -6.79
CA ASN A 27 11.99 4.19 -5.71
C ASN A 27 11.07 4.53 -4.53
N ASN A 28 9.86 5.02 -4.82
CA ASN A 28 8.85 5.31 -3.80
C ASN A 28 8.43 4.04 -3.05
N TYR A 29 8.12 2.97 -3.78
CA TYR A 29 7.72 1.70 -3.17
C TYR A 29 8.84 1.07 -2.34
N LYS A 30 10.09 1.13 -2.80
CA LYS A 30 11.25 0.67 -2.00
C LYS A 30 11.40 1.46 -0.71
N LYS A 31 11.15 2.77 -0.76
CA LYS A 31 11.17 3.64 0.43
C LYS A 31 10.08 3.21 1.41
N TRP A 32 8.85 3.05 0.95
CA TRP A 32 7.73 2.58 1.78
C TRP A 32 7.97 1.20 2.38
N LEU A 33 8.49 0.26 1.60
CA LEU A 33 8.84 -1.07 2.06
C LEU A 33 9.90 -1.02 3.17
N ARG A 34 10.90 -0.14 3.05
CA ARG A 34 11.89 0.06 4.10
C ARG A 34 11.26 0.59 5.39
N TYR A 35 10.36 1.55 5.30
CA TYR A 35 9.64 2.07 6.47
C TYR A 35 8.76 0.99 7.13
N TYR A 36 8.06 0.18 6.33
CA TYR A 36 7.24 -0.91 6.84
C TYR A 36 8.08 -1.97 7.56
N LEU A 37 9.20 -2.39 6.98
CA LEU A 37 10.09 -3.36 7.61
C LEU A 37 10.67 -2.80 8.92
N ASP A 38 11.16 -1.55 8.92
CA ASP A 38 11.65 -0.86 10.12
C ASP A 38 10.58 -0.78 11.22
N PHE A 39 9.34 -0.49 10.84
CA PHE A 39 8.18 -0.53 11.73
C PHE A 39 7.98 -1.94 12.31
N CYS A 40 7.93 -2.95 11.45
CA CYS A 40 7.70 -4.33 11.84
C CYS A 40 8.76 -4.82 12.84
N HIS A 41 10.03 -4.49 12.61
CA HIS A 41 11.13 -4.79 13.52
C HIS A 41 11.06 -3.99 14.83
N LYS A 42 10.72 -2.69 14.76
CA LYS A 42 10.61 -1.84 15.96
C LYS A 42 9.54 -2.34 16.94
N TYR A 43 8.43 -2.84 16.41
CA TYR A 43 7.30 -3.31 17.21
C TYR A 43 7.25 -4.84 17.34
N CYS A 44 8.29 -5.55 16.87
CA CYS A 44 8.40 -7.00 16.88
C CYS A 44 7.18 -7.73 16.27
N HIS A 45 6.55 -7.12 15.27
CA HIS A 45 5.46 -7.78 14.54
C HIS A 45 6.04 -8.74 13.49
N GLY A 46 5.24 -9.71 13.03
CA GLY A 46 5.64 -10.56 11.93
C GLY A 46 5.56 -9.81 10.59
N TYR A 47 6.62 -9.91 9.78
CA TYR A 47 6.71 -9.25 8.47
C TYR A 47 5.65 -9.74 7.47
N ALA A 48 5.02 -10.89 7.73
CA ALA A 48 3.96 -11.50 6.93
C ALA A 48 2.56 -11.37 7.57
N GLU A 49 2.46 -10.72 8.74
CA GLU A 49 1.23 -10.63 9.52
C GLU A 49 0.32 -9.51 9.01
N ARG A 50 -0.98 -9.77 8.91
CA ARG A 50 -1.96 -8.75 8.49
C ARG A 50 -2.12 -7.61 9.50
N GLU A 51 -1.93 -7.90 10.79
CA GLU A 51 -1.98 -6.88 11.85
C GLU A 51 -0.88 -5.83 11.67
N SER A 52 0.31 -6.23 11.22
CA SER A 52 1.41 -5.31 10.92
C SER A 52 1.02 -4.25 9.89
N LEU A 53 0.32 -4.65 8.81
CA LEU A 53 -0.17 -3.71 7.80
C LEU A 53 -1.20 -2.75 8.38
N LYS A 54 -2.17 -3.26 9.17
CA LYS A 54 -3.18 -2.41 9.82
C LYS A 54 -2.55 -1.36 10.72
N HIS A 55 -1.64 -1.77 11.61
CA HIS A 55 -0.94 -0.83 12.50
C HIS A 55 -0.09 0.18 11.73
N PHE A 56 0.56 -0.25 10.65
CA PHE A 56 1.30 0.64 9.78
C PHE A 56 0.39 1.69 9.12
N MET A 57 -0.76 1.28 8.58
CA MET A 57 -1.72 2.19 7.97
C MET A 57 -2.32 3.19 8.98
N ILE A 58 -2.71 2.72 10.17
CA ILE A 58 -3.19 3.60 11.26
C ILE A 58 -2.12 4.65 11.57
N LYS A 59 -0.86 4.23 11.71
CA LYS A 59 0.24 5.16 11.97
C LYS A 59 0.46 6.17 10.86
N LEU A 60 0.27 5.80 9.59
CA LEU A 60 0.36 6.74 8.46
C LEU A 60 -0.79 7.75 8.49
N HIS A 61 -1.99 7.30 8.87
CA HIS A 61 -3.17 8.15 9.01
C HIS A 61 -3.01 9.16 10.15
N GLU A 62 -2.58 8.73 11.34
CA GLU A 62 -2.30 9.61 12.48
C GLU A 62 -1.24 10.67 12.15
N LYS A 63 -0.27 10.31 11.31
CA LYS A 63 0.78 11.22 10.86
C LYS A 63 0.34 12.22 9.80
N ASN A 64 -0.98 12.29 9.51
CA ASN A 64 -1.60 13.18 8.53
C ASN A 64 -0.96 13.10 7.14
N LEU A 65 -0.49 11.92 6.75
CA LEU A 65 0.03 11.71 5.40
C LEU A 65 -1.11 11.78 4.39
N SER A 66 -0.84 12.36 3.21
CA SER A 66 -1.84 12.45 2.14
C SER A 66 -2.37 11.07 1.75
N LEU A 67 -3.66 11.01 1.40
CA LEU A 67 -4.31 9.78 0.93
C LEU A 67 -3.52 9.10 -0.21
N ALA A 68 -2.88 9.87 -1.08
CA ALA A 68 -2.02 9.34 -2.13
C ALA A 68 -0.82 8.57 -1.55
N MET A 69 -0.16 9.12 -0.53
CA MET A 69 0.97 8.48 0.16
C MET A 69 0.51 7.23 0.93
N GLN A 70 -0.64 7.27 1.59
CA GLN A 70 -1.22 6.11 2.27
C GLN A 70 -1.52 4.98 1.27
N LYS A 71 -2.14 5.30 0.13
CA LYS A 71 -2.41 4.34 -0.96
C LYS A 71 -1.13 3.78 -1.57
N GLU A 72 -0.09 4.59 -1.70
CA GLU A 72 1.20 4.15 -2.24
C GLU A 72 1.94 3.24 -1.27
N ALA A 73 1.91 3.58 0.03
CA ALA A 73 2.47 2.76 1.10
C ALA A 73 1.75 1.42 1.22
N ALA A 74 0.41 1.42 1.21
CA ALA A 74 -0.41 0.20 1.24
C ALA A 74 -0.07 -0.73 0.07
N ARG A 75 -0.08 -0.18 -1.16
CA ARG A 75 0.30 -0.95 -2.36
C ARG A 75 1.71 -1.51 -2.28
N ALA A 76 2.66 -0.76 -1.69
CA ALA A 76 4.02 -1.25 -1.51
C ALA A 76 4.08 -2.53 -0.65
N VAL A 77 3.30 -2.54 0.43
CA VAL A 77 3.26 -3.67 1.36
C VAL A 77 2.46 -4.83 0.77
N GLU A 78 1.39 -4.56 0.01
CA GLU A 78 0.65 -5.60 -0.70
C GLU A 78 1.52 -6.37 -1.70
N PHE A 79 2.30 -5.66 -2.53
CA PHE A 79 3.26 -6.31 -3.43
C PHE A 79 4.31 -7.14 -2.66
N TYR A 80 4.68 -6.71 -1.46
CA TYR A 80 5.62 -7.47 -0.64
C TYR A 80 4.98 -8.77 -0.13
N TYR A 81 3.72 -8.74 0.31
CA TYR A 81 3.01 -9.97 0.68
C TYR A 81 2.85 -10.93 -0.51
N GLU A 82 2.49 -10.40 -1.68
CA GLU A 82 2.41 -11.19 -2.90
C GLU A 82 3.75 -11.86 -3.23
N MET A 83 4.88 -11.15 -3.04
CA MET A 83 6.22 -11.73 -3.17
C MET A 83 6.47 -12.87 -2.17
N LEU A 84 5.95 -12.77 -0.96
CA LEU A 84 6.09 -13.80 0.09
C LEU A 84 5.21 -15.03 -0.18
N GLY A 85 4.30 -14.99 -1.15
CA GLY A 85 3.34 -16.07 -1.40
C GLY A 85 2.23 -16.16 -0.36
N ASN A 86 2.21 -15.25 0.62
CA ASN A 86 1.04 -15.00 1.44
C ASN A 86 0.13 -14.14 0.56
N ASN A 87 -1.02 -14.66 0.13
CA ASN A 87 -2.01 -13.85 -0.58
C ASN A 87 -2.98 -13.29 0.47
N PRO A 88 -2.69 -12.17 1.18
CA PRO A 88 -3.74 -11.47 1.86
C PRO A 88 -4.63 -10.91 0.75
N HIS A 89 -5.83 -11.47 0.64
CA HIS A 89 -6.94 -10.85 -0.07
C HIS A 89 -6.88 -9.33 0.14
N PRO A 90 -6.98 -8.51 -0.92
CA PRO A 90 -6.86 -7.06 -0.80
C PRO A 90 -7.79 -6.63 0.32
N VAL A 91 -7.21 -6.02 1.37
CA VAL A 91 -8.04 -5.33 2.34
C VAL A 91 -8.73 -4.26 1.51
N PRO A 92 -10.07 -4.25 1.40
CA PRO A 92 -10.73 -3.14 0.74
C PRO A 92 -10.32 -1.91 1.54
N LEU A 93 -9.43 -1.11 0.95
CA LEU A 93 -9.29 0.29 1.31
C LEU A 93 -10.73 0.81 1.37
N PRO A 94 -11.11 1.62 2.36
CA PRO A 94 -12.40 2.30 2.28
C PRO A 94 -12.37 3.08 0.96
N GLU A 95 -13.00 2.51 -0.06
CA GLU A 95 -13.48 3.24 -1.21
C GLU A 95 -14.33 4.31 -0.56
N GLY A 96 -13.83 5.55 -0.65
CA GLY A 96 -14.65 6.67 -0.28
C GLY A 96 -15.92 6.54 -1.08
N GLU A 97 -17.00 6.16 -0.40
CA GLU A 97 -18.34 6.53 -0.81
C GLU A 97 -18.32 8.04 -0.99
N GLY A 98 -18.12 8.41 -2.25
CA GLY A 98 -18.20 9.74 -2.81
C GLY A 98 -18.91 9.67 -4.15
N SER A 99 -19.82 8.70 -4.31
CA SER A 99 -20.98 8.84 -5.18
C SER A 99 -21.85 9.94 -4.61
N ILE A 100 -21.52 11.20 -4.87
CA ILE A 100 -22.56 12.23 -4.92
C ILE A 100 -23.37 12.01 -6.19
N GLY A 101 -24.33 11.10 -6.09
CA GLY A 101 -25.47 11.10 -6.97
C GLY A 101 -26.16 12.47 -6.85
N SER A 102 -25.93 13.34 -7.83
CA SER A 102 -26.88 14.39 -8.19
C SER A 102 -27.62 13.92 -9.42
N HIS A 103 -28.50 12.95 -9.19
CA HIS A 103 -29.68 12.73 -10.02
C HIS A 103 -30.64 13.88 -9.71
N LEU A 104 -30.90 14.76 -10.68
CA LEU A 104 -32.11 15.57 -10.75
C LEU A 104 -32.58 15.57 -12.21
N PRO A 105 -33.88 15.74 -12.49
CA PRO A 105 -34.64 14.74 -13.20
C PRO A 105 -34.97 15.24 -14.61
N VAL A 106 -35.20 14.29 -15.50
CA VAL A 106 -35.97 14.52 -16.73
C VAL A 106 -37.34 15.10 -16.38
N ARG A 107 -37.66 16.29 -16.89
CA ARG A 107 -39.04 16.76 -17.04
C ARG A 107 -39.25 17.15 -18.51
N ARG A 108 -40.34 16.57 -19.04
CA ARG A 108 -40.82 16.62 -20.43
C ARG A 108 -41.20 18.02 -20.89
N GLU A 109 -41.26 18.09 -22.22
CA GLU A 109 -41.79 19.12 -23.12
C GLU A 109 -43.15 19.74 -22.73
N GLY A 110 -43.35 20.95 -23.27
CA GLY A 110 -44.61 21.67 -23.44
C GLY A 110 -44.39 22.82 -24.43
#